data_AF-A0A2T4S680-F1
#
_entry.id   AF-A0A2T4S680-F1
#
_cell.length_a   1.000
_cell.length_b   1.000
_cell.length_c   1.000
_cell.angle_alpha   90.00
_cell.angle_beta   90.00
_cell.angle_gamma   90.00
#
_symmetry.space_group_name_H-M   'P 1'
#
loop_
_entity.id
_entity.type
_entity.pdbx_description
1 polymer ?
#
loop_
_entity_poly.entity_id
_entity_poly.type
_entity_poly.pdbx_seq_one_letter_code
_entity_poly.pdbx_strand_id
1 'polypeptide(L)'
;YIHYCEYPKLTHNTKALEAVWDYSYDKVSYLGTNAPIDKCYECGFEGDFKTTAHGYECPHCGNHDPDTVDVVKRTGGYLGNPVQRPTIEGRHKEIAARVKHMKGNE
;
A
#
# COMPACT_ATOMS: atom_id res chain seq x y z
N TYR A 1 -2.69 12.44 -18.87
CA TYR A 1 -2.31 11.05 -18.58
C TYR A 1 -1.57 11.02 -17.25
N ILE A 2 -1.59 9.92 -16.51
CA ILE A 2 -0.90 9.78 -15.21
C ILE A 2 -0.22 8.41 -15.15
N HIS A 3 0.96 8.36 -14.52
CA HIS A 3 1.67 7.11 -14.22
C HIS A 3 1.64 6.88 -12.71
N TYR A 4 1.42 5.64 -12.29
CA TYR A 4 1.50 5.27 -10.89
C TYR A 4 2.67 4.31 -10.67
N CYS A 5 3.40 4.52 -9.58
CA CYS A 5 4.41 3.60 -9.11
C CYS A 5 4.04 3.11 -7.70
N GLU A 6 4.19 1.81 -7.46
CA GLU A 6 3.94 1.16 -6.17
C GLU A 6 5.24 1.09 -5.38
N TYR A 7 5.20 1.49 -4.10
CA TYR A 7 6.37 1.55 -3.24
C TYR A 7 6.11 0.77 -1.93
N PRO A 8 7.13 0.13 -1.35
CA PRO A 8 7.05 -0.31 0.04
C PRO A 8 6.99 0.91 0.98
N LYS A 9 6.88 0.69 2.30
CA LYS A 9 7.01 1.77 3.27
C LYS A 9 8.42 2.38 3.19
N LEU A 10 8.54 3.58 2.64
CA LEU A 10 9.83 4.26 2.42
C LEU A 10 10.10 5.41 3.41
N THR A 11 9.39 5.49 4.53
CA THR A 11 9.59 6.54 5.55
C THR A 11 11.01 6.57 6.11
N HIS A 12 11.71 5.42 6.10
CA HIS A 12 13.11 5.29 6.53
C HIS A 12 14.13 5.59 5.42
N ASN A 13 13.69 5.79 4.17
CA ASN A 13 14.57 6.05 3.03
C ASN A 13 13.88 7.00 2.03
N THR A 14 13.66 8.23 2.46
CA THR A 14 13.01 9.27 1.65
C THR A 14 13.83 9.64 0.40
N LYS A 15 15.17 9.52 0.46
CA LYS A 15 16.05 9.74 -0.69
C LYS A 15 15.78 8.78 -1.84
N ALA A 16 15.42 7.52 -1.56
CA ALA A 16 15.05 6.59 -2.61
C ALA A 16 13.74 6.99 -3.31
N LEU A 17 12.79 7.58 -2.57
CA LEU A 17 11.56 8.11 -3.14
C LEU A 17 11.84 9.34 -4.01
N GLU A 18 12.63 10.28 -3.48
CA GLU A 18 13.08 11.49 -4.18
C GLU A 18 13.80 11.15 -5.49
N ALA A 19 14.69 10.14 -5.49
CA ALA A 19 15.39 9.72 -6.70
C ALA A 19 14.46 9.30 -7.85
N VAL A 20 13.30 8.68 -7.54
CA VAL A 20 12.31 8.35 -8.56
C VAL A 20 11.56 9.60 -9.05
N TRP A 21 11.27 10.53 -8.13
CA TRP A 21 10.66 11.82 -8.49
C TRP A 21 11.58 12.63 -9.41
N ASP A 22 12.84 12.78 -9.04
CA ASP A 22 13.87 13.48 -9.83
C ASP A 22 14.01 12.87 -11.22
N TYR A 23 14.09 11.53 -11.31
CA TYR A 23 14.16 10.85 -12.59
C TYR A 23 12.91 11.08 -13.44
N SER A 24 11.74 11.18 -12.83
CA SER A 24 10.46 11.33 -13.53
C SER A 24 10.16 12.75 -13.99
N TYR A 25 10.76 13.77 -13.37
CA TYR A 25 10.36 15.18 -13.51
C TYR A 25 10.36 15.67 -14.97
N ASP A 26 11.35 15.28 -15.75
CA ASP A 26 11.53 15.65 -17.17
C ASP A 26 10.93 14.62 -18.15
N LYS A 27 10.49 13.46 -17.67
CA LYS A 27 10.03 12.31 -18.51
C LYS A 27 8.54 12.03 -18.39
N VAL A 28 7.93 12.37 -17.26
CA VAL A 28 6.56 12.02 -16.90
C VAL A 28 5.81 13.27 -16.51
N SER A 29 4.73 13.57 -17.23
CA SER A 29 3.92 14.78 -16.99
C SER A 29 3.14 14.76 -15.67
N TYR A 30 2.73 13.58 -15.20
CA TYR A 30 2.07 13.40 -13.92
C TYR A 30 2.39 12.02 -13.35
N LEU A 31 3.12 12.00 -12.23
CA LEU A 31 3.46 10.80 -11.47
C LEU A 31 2.64 10.76 -10.16
N GLY A 32 2.08 9.61 -9.85
CA GLY A 32 1.47 9.30 -8.56
C GLY A 32 2.28 8.24 -7.81
N THR A 33 2.59 8.54 -6.55
CA THR A 33 3.28 7.62 -5.63
C THR A 33 2.26 6.89 -4.77
N ASN A 34 2.20 5.57 -4.90
CA ASN A 34 1.40 4.71 -4.04
C ASN A 34 2.30 4.11 -2.96
N ALA A 35 2.16 4.60 -1.72
CA ALA A 35 2.83 4.07 -0.55
C ALA A 35 1.78 3.54 0.44
N PRO A 36 2.08 2.49 1.23
CA PRO A 36 1.17 1.97 2.23
C PRO A 36 1.01 2.96 3.38
N ILE A 37 -0.23 3.23 3.76
CA ILE A 37 -0.63 4.19 4.80
C ILE A 37 -1.69 3.59 5.74
N ASP A 38 -1.68 2.26 5.90
CA ASP A 38 -2.68 1.55 6.69
C ASP A 38 -2.46 1.78 8.19
N LYS A 39 -3.53 1.75 8.97
CA LYS A 39 -3.53 2.01 10.40
C LYS A 39 -4.35 0.97 11.17
N CYS A 40 -3.79 0.46 12.27
CA CYS A 40 -4.50 -0.36 13.24
C CYS A 40 -4.83 0.48 14.47
N TYR A 41 -6.13 0.63 14.79
CA TYR A 41 -6.57 1.39 15.95
C TYR A 41 -6.42 0.63 17.27
N GLU A 42 -6.30 -0.70 17.24
CA GLU A 42 -6.13 -1.51 18.45
C GLU A 42 -4.71 -1.44 19.02
N CYS A 43 -3.68 -1.60 18.17
CA CYS A 43 -2.29 -1.61 18.62
C CYS A 43 -1.49 -0.37 18.22
N GLY A 44 -2.08 0.55 17.44
CA GLY A 44 -1.43 1.77 16.97
C GLY A 44 -0.42 1.56 15.83
N PHE A 45 -0.37 0.36 15.22
CA PHE A 45 0.50 0.10 14.08
C PHE A 45 0.12 0.99 12.87
N GLU A 46 1.12 1.63 12.28
CA GLU A 46 0.98 2.39 11.04
C GLU A 46 1.97 1.86 10.00
N GLY A 47 1.49 1.41 8.85
CA GLY A 47 2.36 0.81 7.85
C GLY A 47 1.60 0.05 6.77
N ASP A 48 2.11 -1.12 6.43
CA ASP A 48 1.51 -1.97 5.41
C ASP A 48 0.93 -3.21 6.05
N PHE A 49 -0.36 -3.43 5.86
CA PHE A 49 -1.02 -4.62 6.37
C PHE A 49 -0.65 -5.84 5.52
N LYS A 50 -0.70 -7.02 6.15
CA LYS A 50 -0.49 -8.28 5.45
C LYS A 50 -1.71 -8.60 4.61
N THR A 51 -1.53 -8.75 3.31
CA THR A 51 -2.59 -9.26 2.42
C THR A 51 -2.74 -10.76 2.62
N THR A 52 -3.95 -11.21 2.95
CA THR A 52 -4.29 -12.62 3.12
C THR A 52 -5.26 -13.08 2.02
N ALA A 53 -5.53 -14.38 1.95
CA ALA A 53 -6.52 -14.93 1.02
C ALA A 53 -7.94 -14.34 1.26
N HIS A 54 -8.20 -13.83 2.46
CA HIS A 54 -9.52 -13.37 2.89
C HIS A 54 -9.61 -11.85 3.14
N GLY A 55 -8.50 -11.11 3.03
CA GLY A 55 -8.52 -9.67 3.26
C GLY A 55 -7.16 -9.12 3.69
N TYR A 56 -7.18 -8.30 4.74
CA TYR A 56 -6.01 -7.62 5.28
C TYR A 56 -5.91 -7.86 6.79
N GLU A 57 -4.71 -8.03 7.28
CA GLU A 57 -4.42 -8.33 8.68
C GLU A 57 -3.29 -7.44 9.19
N CYS A 58 -3.44 -6.88 10.39
CA CYS A 58 -2.40 -6.14 11.05
C CYS A 58 -1.21 -7.07 11.35
N PRO A 59 0.00 -6.79 10.85
CA PRO A 59 1.15 -7.67 11.03
C PRO A 59 1.67 -7.68 12.48
N HIS A 60 1.25 -6.70 13.30
CA HIS A 60 1.74 -6.56 14.67
C HIS A 60 0.86 -7.30 15.70
N CYS A 61 -0.48 -7.22 15.59
CA CYS A 61 -1.41 -7.84 16.55
C CYS A 61 -2.40 -8.84 15.94
N GLY A 62 -2.40 -9.04 14.61
CA GLY A 62 -3.34 -9.94 13.94
C GLY A 62 -4.76 -9.38 13.76
N ASN A 63 -4.98 -8.10 14.09
CA ASN A 63 -6.28 -7.47 13.94
C ASN A 63 -6.73 -7.43 12.46
N HIS A 64 -7.96 -7.85 12.22
CA HIS A 64 -8.63 -7.89 10.93
C HIS A 64 -10.09 -7.39 11.01
N ASP A 65 -10.48 -6.75 12.13
CA ASP A 65 -11.81 -6.19 12.34
C ASP A 65 -11.98 -4.90 11.50
N PRO A 66 -12.95 -4.86 10.55
CA PRO A 66 -13.23 -3.70 9.71
C PRO A 66 -13.49 -2.38 10.44
N ASP A 67 -13.92 -2.42 11.70
CA ASP A 67 -14.23 -1.23 12.50
C ASP A 67 -12.98 -0.65 13.19
N THR A 68 -11.92 -1.45 13.35
CA THR A 68 -10.70 -1.07 14.07
C THR A 68 -9.44 -1.11 13.20
N VAL A 69 -9.59 -1.38 11.90
CA VAL A 69 -8.53 -1.25 10.90
C VAL A 69 -8.90 -0.24 9.82
N ASP A 70 -7.93 0.58 9.41
CA ASP A 70 -8.06 1.44 8.23
C ASP A 70 -6.98 1.08 7.22
N VAL A 71 -7.37 0.32 6.19
CA VAL A 71 -6.49 -0.07 5.10
C VAL A 71 -6.81 0.85 3.93
N VAL A 72 -5.85 1.60 3.42
CA VAL A 72 -6.11 2.59 2.35
C VAL A 72 -5.18 2.34 1.18
N LYS A 73 -5.76 1.93 0.05
CA LYS A 73 -5.00 1.59 -1.16
C LYS A 73 -5.54 2.36 -2.37
N ARG A 74 -4.65 2.73 -3.29
CA ARG A 74 -5.04 3.21 -4.62
C ARG A 74 -5.00 2.05 -5.61
N THR A 75 -6.12 1.37 -5.80
CA THR A 75 -6.22 0.25 -6.76
C THR A 75 -6.73 0.70 -8.14
N GLY A 76 -7.23 1.92 -8.26
CA GLY A 76 -7.64 2.54 -9.51
C GLY A 76 -7.11 3.98 -9.59
N GLY A 77 -8.00 4.98 -9.54
CA GLY A 77 -7.62 6.40 -9.54
C GLY A 77 -7.63 7.07 -8.16
N TYR A 78 -8.58 6.68 -7.30
CA TYR A 78 -8.78 7.27 -5.97
C TYR A 78 -8.27 6.35 -4.86
N LEU A 79 -8.00 6.95 -3.70
CA LEU A 79 -7.79 6.20 -2.46
C LEU A 79 -9.13 5.60 -2.02
N GLY A 80 -9.10 4.34 -1.62
CA GLY A 80 -10.26 3.64 -1.10
C GLY A 80 -9.86 2.60 -0.07
N ASN A 81 -10.82 2.21 0.76
CA ASN A 81 -10.63 1.20 1.77
C ASN A 81 -11.17 -0.16 1.26
N PRO A 82 -10.28 -1.13 0.93
CA PRO A 82 -10.69 -2.41 0.39
C PRO A 82 -11.29 -3.36 1.43
N VAL A 83 -11.21 -3.03 2.73
CA VAL A 83 -11.92 -3.77 3.78
C VAL A 83 -13.40 -3.38 3.79
N GLN A 84 -13.69 -2.07 3.69
CA GLN A 84 -15.04 -1.52 3.65
C GLN A 84 -15.73 -1.72 2.28
N ARG A 85 -14.98 -1.59 1.19
CA ARG A 85 -15.45 -1.85 -0.18
C ARG A 85 -14.49 -2.79 -0.91
N PRO A 86 -14.69 -4.11 -0.78
CA PRO A 86 -13.82 -5.11 -1.39
C PRO A 86 -13.67 -4.95 -2.89
N THR A 87 -12.46 -5.19 -3.37
CA THR A 87 -12.20 -5.31 -4.81
C THR A 87 -12.75 -6.63 -5.34
N ILE A 88 -13.05 -6.69 -6.64
CA ILE A 88 -13.42 -7.96 -7.28
C ILE A 88 -12.34 -9.03 -7.10
N GLU A 89 -12.74 -10.31 -7.10
CA GLU A 89 -11.87 -11.45 -6.78
C GLU A 89 -10.57 -11.47 -7.60
N GLY A 90 -10.65 -11.22 -8.92
CA GLY A 90 -9.46 -11.21 -9.78
C GLY A 90 -8.44 -10.11 -9.41
N ARG A 91 -8.93 -8.93 -8.99
CA ARG A 91 -8.07 -7.84 -8.53
C ARG A 91 -7.44 -8.16 -7.18
N HIS A 92 -8.18 -8.80 -6.28
CA HIS A 92 -7.64 -9.25 -5.00
C HIS A 92 -6.51 -10.27 -5.20
N LYS A 93 -6.70 -11.25 -6.09
CA LYS A 93 -5.67 -12.24 -6.45
C LYS A 93 -4.40 -11.59 -7.00
N GLU A 94 -4.55 -10.60 -7.88
CA GLU A 94 -3.39 -9.86 -8.42
C GLU A 94 -2.63 -9.10 -7.32
N ILE A 95 -3.35 -8.38 -6.44
CA ILE A 95 -2.74 -7.65 -5.33
C ILE A 95 -2.03 -8.59 -4.36
N ALA A 96 -2.66 -9.72 -4.01
CA ALA A 96 -2.09 -10.73 -3.12
C ALA A 96 -0.83 -11.41 -3.70
N ALA A 97 -0.68 -11.44 -5.03
CA ALA A 97 0.50 -11.98 -5.71
C ALA A 97 1.68 -11.00 -5.82
N ARG A 98 1.49 -9.72 -5.42
CA ARG A 98 2.57 -8.72 -5.47
C ARG A 98 3.64 -9.04 -4.44
N VAL A 99 4.91 -8.91 -4.84
CA VAL A 99 6.07 -9.12 -3.98
C VAL A 99 6.88 -7.83 -3.83
N LYS A 100 7.41 -7.60 -2.63
CA LYS A 100 8.30 -6.46 -2.36
C LYS A 100 9.75 -6.88 -2.57
N HIS A 101 10.45 -6.21 -3.47
CA HIS A 101 11.85 -6.50 -3.78
C HIS A 101 12.82 -5.73 -2.86
N MET A 102 12.63 -5.82 -1.54
CA MET A 102 13.49 -5.17 -0.55
C MET A 102 14.31 -6.20 0.20
N LYS A 103 15.61 -5.95 0.38
CA LYS A 103 16.48 -6.73 1.27
C LYS A 103 16.42 -6.13 2.67
N GLY A 104 15.46 -6.53 3.50
CA GLY A 104 15.39 -6.09 4.91
C GLY A 104 14.03 -6.31 5.58
N ASN A 105 14.06 -7.15 6.62
CA ASN A 105 13.06 -7.61 7.61
C ASN A 105 11.57 -7.29 7.42
N GLU A 106 10.80 -8.39 7.40
CA GLU A 106 9.34 -8.49 7.62
C GLU A 106 8.89 -7.81 8.92
#